data_AF-A0A350PFF1-F1
#
_entry.id   AF-A0A350PFF1-F1
#
_cell.length_a   1.000
_cell.length_b   1.000
_cell.length_c   1.000
_cell.angle_alpha   90.00
_cell.angle_beta   90.00
_cell.angle_gamma   90.00
#
_symmetry.space_group_name_H-M   'P 1'
#
loop_
_entity.id
_entity.type
_entity.pdbx_description
1 polymer ?
#
loop_
_entity_poly.entity_id
_entity_poly.type
_entity_poly.pdbx_seq_one_letter_code
_entity_poly.pdbx_strand_id
1 'polypeptide(L)'
;QEAVLEYSYLVNLHQSKNILSDVLGQTTGTFDHEGQRITGPENVNLKFPRVSFEIERRISDAYSTATGIGGTVPIYSASFDLIEGRQDYNLQAIISGSSASGTDPSGGAAAYAGIVGNKRVIVKKVYYKTPNAMWRFFGYFGGLNVVGNLSQYGQYTDDSTFELIPTWQNKLQAMAYEDNIYTRLSHYSYELKDNQLRIFPAPAEISDYNHMWVDFSIIPDAWEETGTTDTGISGINNMNTLPFDNIPYENINAIGKQWIRRFALALSKETLAQIRGKFQTIPIPGESVNLNADALLSQSKEEQEKLREELKTILDELTYVELSKKDAEKSDATNDVQKRVPLIIFQG
;
A
#
# COMPACT_ATOMS: atom_id res chain seq x y z
N GLN A 1 -13.91 22.73 31.53
CA GLN A 1 -14.09 22.22 30.16
C GLN A 1 -12.75 21.86 29.53
N GLU A 2 -11.76 22.76 29.60
CA GLU A 2 -10.40 22.55 29.09
C GLU A 2 -9.73 21.22 29.48
N ALA A 3 -9.84 20.80 30.75
CA ALA A 3 -9.29 19.52 31.20
C ALA A 3 -9.85 18.28 30.46
N VAL A 4 -11.12 18.33 30.02
CA VAL A 4 -11.75 17.24 29.27
C VAL A 4 -11.27 17.25 27.81
N LEU A 5 -11.12 18.44 27.22
CA LEU A 5 -10.59 18.61 25.87
C LEU A 5 -9.14 18.13 25.77
N GLU A 6 -8.31 18.48 26.75
CA GLU A 6 -6.91 18.02 26.83
C GLU A 6 -6.82 16.49 26.96
N TYR A 7 -7.66 15.88 27.81
CA TYR A 7 -7.72 14.42 27.90
C TYR A 7 -8.14 13.80 26.57
N SER A 8 -9.19 14.33 25.93
CA SER A 8 -9.66 13.85 24.63
C SER A 8 -8.59 13.98 23.55
N TYR A 9 -7.87 15.11 23.52
CA TYR A 9 -6.79 15.34 22.58
C TYR A 9 -5.68 14.29 22.71
N LEU A 10 -5.22 14.03 23.93
CA LEU A 10 -4.16 13.04 24.17
C LEU A 10 -4.59 11.61 23.80
N VAL A 11 -5.83 11.23 24.12
CA VAL A 11 -6.37 9.91 23.76
C VAL A 11 -6.56 9.78 22.25
N ASN A 12 -7.17 10.77 21.60
CA ASN A 12 -7.39 10.76 20.15
C ASN A 12 -6.05 10.75 19.39
N LEU A 13 -5.04 11.49 19.85
CA LEU A 13 -3.69 11.48 19.29
C LEU A 13 -3.08 10.08 19.35
N HIS A 14 -3.19 9.42 20.50
CA HIS A 14 -2.69 8.06 20.66
C HIS A 14 -3.46 7.05 19.80
N GLN A 15 -4.79 7.12 19.78
CA GLN A 15 -5.61 6.27 18.91
C GLN A 15 -5.24 6.47 17.44
N SER A 16 -5.03 7.71 17.02
CA SER A 16 -4.62 8.05 15.64
C SER A 16 -3.32 7.34 15.29
N LYS A 17 -2.32 7.38 16.17
CA LYS A 17 -1.05 6.68 15.98
C LYS A 17 -1.21 5.17 15.84
N ASN A 18 -2.16 4.56 16.55
CA ASN A 18 -2.41 3.11 16.50
C ASN A 18 -3.15 2.64 15.25
N ILE A 19 -4.09 3.44 14.74
CA ILE A 19 -5.03 2.96 13.72
C ILE A 19 -4.76 3.52 12.33
N LEU A 20 -3.91 4.55 12.20
CA LEU A 20 -3.78 5.29 10.94
C LEU A 20 -3.43 4.36 9.77
N SER A 21 -2.60 3.35 9.99
CA SER A 21 -2.24 2.37 8.95
C SER A 21 -3.43 1.60 8.39
N ASP A 22 -4.40 1.33 9.24
CA ASP A 22 -5.50 0.40 8.97
C ASP A 22 -6.70 1.13 8.35
N VAL A 23 -6.79 2.46 8.51
CA VAL A 23 -7.94 3.25 8.06
C VAL A 23 -7.63 4.18 6.88
N LEU A 24 -6.44 4.09 6.27
CA LEU A 24 -6.08 4.96 5.15
C LEU A 24 -7.05 4.81 3.96
N GLY A 25 -7.55 5.96 3.54
CA GLY A 25 -8.51 6.14 2.46
C GLY A 25 -9.93 5.66 2.75
N GLN A 26 -10.26 5.39 4.03
CA GLN A 26 -11.66 5.27 4.46
C GLN A 26 -12.31 6.65 4.60
N THR A 27 -13.61 6.68 4.90
CA THR A 27 -14.40 7.91 4.98
C THR A 27 -13.87 8.89 6.04
N THR A 28 -13.72 10.16 5.65
CA THR A 28 -13.29 11.25 6.53
C THR A 28 -14.46 11.84 7.34
N GLY A 29 -14.13 12.69 8.32
CA GLY A 29 -15.12 13.48 9.08
C GLY A 29 -14.90 14.98 8.88
N THR A 30 -15.98 15.76 8.90
CA THR A 30 -15.91 17.24 8.93
C THR A 30 -16.33 17.74 10.29
N PHE A 31 -15.63 18.74 10.82
CA PHE A 31 -15.86 19.28 12.15
C PHE A 31 -16.18 20.77 12.12
N ASP A 32 -16.88 21.24 13.13
CA ASP A 32 -17.03 22.66 13.39
C ASP A 32 -15.78 23.23 14.11
N HIS A 33 -15.80 24.54 14.34
CA HIS A 33 -14.74 25.25 15.06
C HIS A 33 -14.54 24.82 16.53
N GLU A 34 -15.51 24.11 17.13
CA GLU A 34 -15.42 23.56 18.48
C GLU A 34 -14.94 22.11 18.50
N GLY A 35 -14.69 21.52 17.33
CA GLY A 35 -14.28 20.12 17.17
C GLY A 35 -15.45 19.13 17.29
N GLN A 36 -16.69 19.60 17.15
CA GLN A 36 -17.87 18.75 17.06
C GLN A 36 -18.07 18.28 15.61
N ARG A 37 -18.43 17.02 15.44
CA ARG A 37 -18.64 16.43 14.11
C ARG A 37 -19.91 16.99 13.46
N ILE A 38 -19.78 17.49 12.22
CA ILE A 38 -20.90 17.91 11.36
C ILE A 38 -21.32 16.75 10.44
N THR A 39 -20.36 16.08 9.79
CA THR A 39 -20.60 14.96 8.87
C THR A 39 -19.53 13.87 9.03
N GLY A 40 -19.83 12.66 8.55
CA GLY A 40 -18.93 11.49 8.63
C GLY A 40 -19.45 10.39 9.55
N PRO A 41 -18.65 9.37 9.90
CA PRO A 41 -19.08 8.29 10.79
C PRO A 41 -19.22 8.72 12.27
N GLU A 42 -20.12 8.06 13.01
CA GLU A 42 -20.49 8.42 14.40
C GLU A 42 -19.72 7.64 15.46
N ASN A 43 -19.29 8.33 16.53
CA ASN A 43 -18.64 7.78 17.72
C ASN A 43 -17.46 6.85 17.37
N VAL A 44 -16.63 7.24 16.40
CA VAL A 44 -15.54 6.40 15.89
C VAL A 44 -14.43 6.24 16.92
N ASN A 45 -14.13 7.30 17.68
CA ASN A 45 -13.19 7.31 18.80
C ASN A 45 -13.54 6.30 19.93
N LEU A 46 -14.80 5.89 20.05
CA LEU A 46 -15.26 4.92 21.05
C LEU A 46 -15.35 3.48 20.51
N LYS A 47 -15.20 3.29 19.19
CA LYS A 47 -15.34 2.00 18.55
C LYS A 47 -13.98 1.33 18.38
N PHE A 48 -13.99 0.01 18.50
CA PHE A 48 -12.80 -0.78 18.18
C PHE A 48 -12.60 -0.78 16.65
N PRO A 49 -11.43 -0.35 16.15
CA PRO A 49 -11.13 -0.39 14.73
C PRO A 49 -11.07 -1.84 14.27
N ARG A 50 -11.56 -2.12 13.07
CA ARG A 50 -11.31 -3.43 12.46
C ARG A 50 -9.85 -3.42 12.02
N VAL A 51 -9.08 -4.42 12.45
CA VAL A 51 -7.71 -4.61 11.98
C VAL A 51 -7.76 -4.90 10.49
N SER A 52 -7.17 -4.02 9.70
CA SER A 52 -7.11 -4.11 8.23
C SER A 52 -5.75 -3.70 7.73
N PHE A 53 -5.29 -4.33 6.66
CA PHE A 53 -3.97 -4.09 6.07
C PHE A 53 -4.07 -3.07 4.94
N GLU A 54 -4.66 -1.89 5.18
CA GLU A 54 -4.96 -0.94 4.10
C GLU A 54 -3.70 -0.34 3.47
N ILE A 55 -2.68 0.00 4.27
CA ILE A 55 -1.38 0.44 3.72
C ILE A 55 -0.77 -0.67 2.85
N GLU A 56 -0.70 -1.90 3.36
CA GLU A 56 -0.08 -3.02 2.65
C GLU A 56 -0.87 -3.36 1.38
N ARG A 57 -2.21 -3.28 1.44
CA ARG A 57 -3.08 -3.49 0.30
C ARG A 57 -2.82 -2.45 -0.79
N ARG A 58 -2.73 -1.16 -0.44
CA ARG A 58 -2.41 -0.08 -1.39
C ARG A 58 -1.03 -0.25 -2.03
N ILE A 59 -0.03 -0.66 -1.24
CA ILE A 59 1.31 -0.97 -1.76
C ILE A 59 1.24 -2.18 -2.70
N SER A 60 0.52 -3.23 -2.31
CA SER A 60 0.31 -4.44 -3.12
C SER A 60 -0.42 -4.14 -4.43
N ASP A 61 -1.38 -3.21 -4.44
CA ASP A 61 -2.09 -2.78 -5.65
C ASP A 61 -1.14 -2.14 -6.67
N ALA A 62 -0.14 -1.40 -6.22
CA ALA A 62 0.90 -0.83 -7.10
C ALA A 62 1.75 -1.93 -7.74
N TYR A 63 2.18 -2.94 -6.97
CA TYR A 63 2.90 -4.11 -7.50
C TYR A 63 2.04 -4.96 -8.43
N SER A 64 0.76 -5.15 -8.08
CA SER A 64 -0.21 -5.91 -8.89
C SER A 64 -0.46 -5.22 -10.23
N THR A 65 -0.54 -3.88 -10.21
CA THR A 65 -0.62 -3.06 -11.42
C THR A 65 0.64 -3.24 -12.28
N ALA A 66 1.84 -3.22 -11.69
CA ALA A 66 3.09 -3.39 -12.44
C ALA A 66 3.20 -4.78 -13.09
N THR A 67 2.72 -5.81 -12.42
CA THR A 67 2.74 -7.21 -12.89
C THR A 67 1.57 -7.56 -13.81
N GLY A 68 0.56 -6.69 -13.93
CA GLY A 68 -0.58 -6.86 -14.83
C GLY A 68 -1.64 -7.86 -14.35
N ILE A 69 -1.60 -8.25 -13.07
CA ILE A 69 -2.51 -9.25 -12.47
C ILE A 69 -3.54 -8.61 -11.52
N GLY A 70 -3.94 -7.38 -11.79
CA GLY A 70 -4.92 -6.61 -11.01
C GLY A 70 -4.43 -5.20 -10.70
N GLY A 71 -5.00 -4.57 -9.68
CA GLY A 71 -4.65 -3.24 -9.21
C GLY A 71 -5.64 -2.15 -9.63
N THR A 72 -5.25 -0.89 -9.40
CA THR A 72 -6.14 0.28 -9.54
C THR A 72 -6.04 0.97 -10.89
N VAL A 73 -4.97 0.73 -11.65
CA VAL A 73 -4.79 1.36 -12.98
C VAL A 73 -5.29 0.41 -14.08
N PRO A 74 -6.24 0.83 -14.92
CA PRO A 74 -6.75 0.01 -16.01
C PRO A 74 -5.67 -0.26 -17.06
N ILE A 75 -5.70 -1.47 -17.62
CA ILE A 75 -4.88 -1.88 -18.75
C ILE A 75 -5.77 -1.87 -19.98
N TYR A 76 -5.39 -1.07 -20.97
CA TYR A 76 -6.08 -0.96 -22.24
C TYR A 76 -5.37 -1.81 -23.29
N SER A 77 -6.10 -2.20 -24.32
CA SER A 77 -5.55 -2.89 -25.49
C SER A 77 -5.80 -2.04 -26.73
N ALA A 78 -4.75 -1.81 -27.52
CA ALA A 78 -4.79 -1.12 -28.80
C ALA A 78 -4.27 -2.04 -29.91
N SER A 79 -4.79 -1.89 -31.13
CA SER A 79 -4.24 -2.56 -32.30
C SER A 79 -3.58 -1.60 -33.28
N PHE A 80 -2.76 -2.15 -34.18
CA PHE A 80 -2.23 -1.43 -35.33
C PHE A 80 -1.99 -2.37 -36.50
N ASP A 81 -2.07 -1.80 -37.70
CA ASP A 81 -1.86 -2.51 -38.95
C ASP A 81 -0.36 -2.64 -39.27
N LEU A 82 0.03 -3.84 -39.67
CA LEU A 82 1.34 -4.12 -40.22
C LEU A 82 1.42 -3.64 -41.66
N ILE A 83 2.50 -2.93 -41.99
CA ILE A 83 2.78 -2.44 -43.34
C ILE A 83 3.96 -3.24 -43.90
N GLU A 84 3.82 -3.70 -45.15
CA GLU A 84 4.86 -4.45 -45.83
C GLU A 84 6.19 -3.69 -45.85
N GLY A 85 7.28 -4.39 -45.53
CA GLY A 85 8.62 -3.81 -45.55
C GLY A 85 8.90 -2.78 -44.44
N ARG A 86 7.93 -2.46 -43.57
CA ARG A 86 8.11 -1.55 -42.43
C ARG A 86 8.39 -2.33 -41.15
N GLN A 87 9.57 -2.11 -40.57
CA GLN A 87 9.97 -2.73 -39.30
C GLN A 87 9.70 -1.85 -38.07
N ASP A 88 9.76 -0.53 -38.22
CA ASP A 88 9.75 0.42 -37.10
C ASP A 88 8.37 1.09 -36.93
N TYR A 89 7.80 0.94 -35.74
CA TYR A 89 6.49 1.44 -35.34
C TYR A 89 6.60 2.30 -34.08
N ASN A 90 6.02 3.50 -34.13
CA ASN A 90 5.92 4.38 -32.96
C ASN A 90 4.59 4.13 -32.27
N LEU A 91 4.61 3.35 -31.18
CA LEU A 91 3.42 2.94 -30.45
C LEU A 91 2.72 4.12 -29.77
N GLN A 92 3.47 5.12 -29.30
CA GLN A 92 2.88 6.31 -28.69
C GLN A 92 2.02 7.08 -29.69
N ALA A 93 2.51 7.27 -30.91
CA ALA A 93 1.79 7.99 -31.97
C ALA A 93 0.56 7.22 -32.47
N ILE A 94 0.67 5.90 -32.56
CA ILE A 94 -0.43 5.01 -32.95
C ILE A 94 -1.54 5.08 -31.88
N ILE A 95 -1.20 4.88 -30.62
CA ILE A 95 -2.17 4.84 -29.52
C ILE A 95 -2.83 6.21 -29.31
N SER A 96 -2.07 7.32 -29.43
CA SER A 96 -2.66 8.66 -29.35
C SER A 96 -3.59 8.96 -30.53
N GLY A 97 -3.25 8.49 -31.74
CA GLY A 97 -4.10 8.59 -32.93
C GLY A 97 -5.42 7.83 -32.78
N SER A 98 -5.38 6.57 -32.32
CA SER A 98 -6.58 5.76 -32.04
C SER A 98 -7.42 6.34 -30.91
N SER A 99 -6.77 6.92 -29.88
CA SER A 99 -7.46 7.61 -28.78
C SER A 99 -8.19 8.88 -29.24
N ALA A 100 -7.61 9.64 -30.16
CA ALA A 100 -8.20 10.87 -30.70
C ALA A 100 -9.35 10.61 -31.68
N SER A 101 -9.23 9.57 -32.50
CA SER A 101 -10.27 9.15 -33.46
C SER A 101 -11.39 8.32 -32.81
N GLY A 102 -11.15 7.76 -31.62
CA GLY A 102 -12.09 6.89 -30.91
C GLY A 102 -12.33 5.54 -31.57
N THR A 103 -11.58 5.22 -32.64
CA THR A 103 -11.71 4.00 -33.43
C THR A 103 -10.36 3.28 -33.46
N ASP A 104 -10.37 2.00 -33.11
CA ASP A 104 -9.20 1.14 -33.21
C ASP A 104 -9.04 0.65 -34.66
N PRO A 105 -7.81 0.50 -35.21
CA PRO A 105 -7.60 0.02 -36.58
C PRO A 105 -8.27 -1.33 -36.88
N SER A 106 -8.42 -2.18 -35.86
CA SER A 106 -9.20 -3.43 -35.94
C SER A 106 -10.71 -3.25 -36.19
N GLY A 107 -11.23 -2.02 -36.25
CA GLY A 107 -12.63 -1.68 -36.52
C GLY A 107 -13.52 -1.55 -35.28
N GLY A 108 -12.98 -1.70 -34.07
CA GLY A 108 -13.69 -1.56 -32.80
C GLY A 108 -13.65 -0.13 -32.22
N ALA A 109 -14.54 0.16 -31.26
CA ALA A 109 -14.45 1.39 -30.48
C ALA A 109 -13.24 1.35 -29.54
N ALA A 110 -12.41 2.40 -29.55
CA ALA A 110 -11.26 2.49 -28.66
C ALA A 110 -11.73 2.79 -27.23
N ALA A 111 -11.64 1.82 -26.32
CA ALA A 111 -12.04 1.98 -24.91
C ALA A 111 -11.25 3.07 -24.15
N TYR A 112 -10.16 3.57 -24.75
CA TYR A 112 -9.26 4.60 -24.24
C TYR A 112 -9.42 5.94 -24.99
N ALA A 113 -10.56 6.16 -25.66
CA ALA A 113 -10.85 7.38 -26.41
C ALA A 113 -10.78 8.63 -25.50
N GLY A 114 -10.00 9.64 -25.90
CA GLY A 114 -9.83 10.89 -25.16
C GLY A 114 -9.01 10.82 -23.86
N ILE A 115 -8.56 9.62 -23.43
CA ILE A 115 -7.85 9.45 -22.15
C ILE A 115 -6.33 9.65 -22.31
N VAL A 116 -5.76 9.30 -23.47
CA VAL A 116 -4.30 9.28 -23.69
C VAL A 116 -3.73 10.70 -23.70
N GLY A 117 -4.34 11.61 -24.46
CA GLY A 117 -3.84 12.98 -24.61
C GLY A 117 -2.33 13.02 -24.91
N ASN A 118 -1.60 13.83 -24.12
CA ASN A 118 -0.13 13.91 -24.16
C ASN A 118 0.56 13.06 -23.06
N LYS A 119 -0.16 12.15 -22.39
CA LYS A 119 0.40 11.32 -21.32
C LYS A 119 1.29 10.22 -21.91
N ARG A 120 2.39 9.90 -21.21
CA ARG A 120 3.30 8.81 -21.61
C ARG A 120 2.59 7.47 -21.45
N VAL A 121 2.59 6.67 -22.51
CA VAL A 121 2.07 5.32 -22.49
C VAL A 121 3.15 4.36 -21.99
N ILE A 122 2.76 3.42 -21.12
CA ILE A 122 3.61 2.32 -20.67
C ILE A 122 3.10 1.04 -21.32
N VAL A 123 3.90 0.51 -22.23
CA VAL A 123 3.62 -0.75 -22.92
C VAL A 123 3.94 -1.92 -21.99
N LYS A 124 2.96 -2.78 -21.75
CA LYS A 124 3.11 -3.99 -20.92
C LYS A 124 3.36 -5.23 -21.77
N LYS A 125 2.65 -5.35 -22.89
CA LYS A 125 2.71 -6.55 -23.73
C LYS A 125 2.47 -6.19 -25.19
N VAL A 126 3.28 -6.76 -26.06
CA VAL A 126 3.06 -6.72 -27.51
C VAL A 126 2.83 -8.16 -27.96
N TYR A 127 1.76 -8.41 -28.70
CA TYR A 127 1.43 -9.74 -29.18
C TYR A 127 0.63 -9.66 -30.48
N TYR A 128 0.60 -10.77 -31.20
CA TYR A 128 -0.34 -10.98 -32.30
C TYR A 128 -1.10 -12.27 -32.00
N LYS A 129 -2.33 -12.39 -32.50
CA LYS A 129 -3.16 -13.57 -32.27
C LYS A 129 -3.55 -14.18 -33.60
N THR A 130 -3.16 -15.43 -33.81
CA THR A 130 -3.64 -16.23 -34.92
C THR A 130 -4.93 -16.97 -34.52
N PRO A 131 -5.91 -17.19 -35.42
CA PRO A 131 -7.06 -18.05 -35.15
C PRO A 131 -6.64 -19.48 -34.75
N ASN A 132 -5.47 -19.93 -35.22
CA ASN A 132 -4.90 -21.24 -34.90
C ASN A 132 -4.23 -21.32 -33.51
N ALA A 133 -4.13 -20.21 -32.75
CA ALA A 133 -3.57 -20.16 -31.40
C ALA A 133 -4.43 -20.85 -30.32
N MET A 134 -5.37 -21.72 -30.71
CA MET A 134 -6.27 -22.46 -29.82
C MET A 134 -5.54 -23.51 -28.96
N TRP A 135 -4.28 -23.83 -29.28
CA TRP A 135 -3.47 -24.78 -28.53
C TRP A 135 -2.76 -24.10 -27.35
N ARG A 136 -3.48 -23.93 -26.22
CA ARG A 136 -2.83 -23.72 -24.93
C ARG A 136 -2.13 -25.01 -24.52
N PHE A 137 -0.83 -25.14 -24.78
CA PHE A 137 -0.02 -26.16 -24.13
C PHE A 137 0.02 -25.86 -22.63
N PHE A 138 -0.81 -26.57 -21.86
CA PHE A 138 -0.64 -26.64 -20.42
C PHE A 138 0.60 -27.51 -20.15
N GLY A 139 1.69 -26.85 -19.77
CA GLY A 139 2.86 -27.49 -19.19
C GLY A 139 3.97 -27.85 -20.17
N TYR A 140 5.04 -27.07 -20.15
CA TYR A 140 6.38 -27.62 -20.20
C TYR A 140 7.34 -26.70 -19.44
N PHE A 141 7.30 -26.82 -18.11
CA PHE A 141 8.35 -26.27 -17.25
C PHE A 141 9.64 -27.04 -17.54
N GLY A 142 10.73 -26.31 -17.75
CA GLY A 142 12.00 -26.80 -18.28
C GLY A 142 12.50 -28.06 -17.58
N GLY A 143 12.66 -29.13 -18.37
CA GLY A 143 13.18 -30.40 -17.90
C GLY A 143 13.36 -31.42 -19.02
N LEU A 144 13.98 -31.03 -20.13
CA LEU A 144 14.71 -31.89 -21.08
C LEU A 144 15.61 -30.98 -21.95
N ASN A 145 16.62 -30.40 -21.31
CA ASN A 145 17.94 -30.33 -21.94
C ASN A 145 18.77 -31.48 -21.38
N VAL A 146 18.23 -32.70 -21.38
CA VAL A 146 19.09 -33.88 -21.32
C VAL A 146 19.65 -33.98 -22.72
N VAL A 147 20.89 -33.53 -22.88
CA VAL A 147 21.72 -33.82 -24.05
C VAL A 147 21.47 -35.28 -24.40
N GLY A 148 21.00 -35.54 -25.61
CA GLY A 148 20.44 -36.83 -26.04
C GLY A 148 21.47 -37.98 -26.07
N ASN A 149 22.02 -38.34 -24.91
CA ASN A 149 22.99 -39.41 -24.73
C ASN A 149 22.34 -40.71 -24.22
N LEU A 150 21.03 -40.73 -23.89
CA LEU A 150 20.35 -41.95 -23.37
C LEU A 150 21.06 -42.60 -22.16
N SER A 151 22.03 -41.93 -21.54
CA SER A 151 22.84 -42.43 -20.44
C SER A 151 22.21 -42.05 -19.11
N GLN A 152 22.03 -43.03 -18.22
CA GLN A 152 21.50 -42.83 -16.88
C GLN A 152 22.47 -41.97 -16.06
N TYR A 153 22.02 -40.78 -15.67
CA TYR A 153 22.75 -39.89 -14.78
C TYR A 153 22.73 -40.50 -13.36
N GLY A 154 23.85 -41.09 -12.94
CA GLY A 154 24.07 -41.52 -11.55
C GLY A 154 24.31 -40.32 -10.62
N GLN A 155 24.07 -40.49 -9.32
CA GLN A 155 24.15 -39.45 -8.26
C GLN A 155 25.56 -38.91 -7.94
N TYR A 156 26.48 -38.84 -8.91
CA TYR A 156 27.82 -38.28 -8.71
C TYR A 156 28.11 -37.19 -9.77
N THR A 157 28.28 -35.96 -9.29
CA THR A 157 28.88 -34.78 -9.96
C THR A 157 30.37 -34.75 -9.57
N ASP A 158 31.38 -34.34 -10.35
CA ASP A 158 31.54 -33.81 -11.71
C ASP A 158 32.80 -34.50 -12.26
N ASP A 159 32.70 -35.17 -13.41
CA ASP A 159 33.87 -35.50 -14.23
C ASP A 159 33.66 -34.76 -15.55
N SER A 160 34.59 -33.89 -15.94
CA SER A 160 34.48 -33.12 -17.19
C SER A 160 34.69 -34.07 -18.38
N THR A 161 33.61 -34.60 -18.94
CA THR A 161 33.64 -35.42 -20.14
C THR A 161 33.73 -34.52 -21.38
N PHE A 162 34.86 -34.60 -22.09
CA PHE A 162 34.99 -33.95 -23.40
C PHE A 162 34.42 -34.87 -24.47
N GLU A 163 33.25 -34.52 -24.99
CA GLU A 163 32.59 -35.28 -26.06
C GLU A 163 32.94 -34.68 -27.43
N LEU A 164 33.49 -35.51 -28.32
CA LEU A 164 33.72 -35.15 -29.73
C LEU A 164 32.41 -35.31 -30.50
N ILE A 165 31.68 -34.21 -30.66
CA ILE A 165 30.44 -34.19 -31.44
C ILE A 165 30.79 -34.05 -32.94
N PRO A 166 30.41 -35.02 -33.79
CA PRO A 166 30.66 -34.91 -35.22
C PRO A 166 29.82 -33.79 -35.85
N THR A 167 30.36 -33.12 -36.88
CA THR A 167 29.75 -31.93 -37.50
C THR A 167 28.34 -32.17 -38.05
N TRP A 168 28.03 -33.38 -38.51
CA TRP A 168 26.71 -33.74 -39.00
C TRP A 168 25.64 -33.72 -37.90
N GLN A 169 26.00 -34.09 -36.66
CA GLN A 169 25.07 -34.09 -35.53
C GLN A 169 24.71 -32.66 -35.12
N ASN A 170 25.70 -31.77 -35.04
CA ASN A 170 25.45 -30.34 -34.80
C ASN A 170 24.58 -29.72 -35.90
N LYS A 171 24.78 -30.11 -37.16
CA LYS A 171 23.94 -29.66 -38.27
C LYS A 171 22.50 -30.12 -38.14
N LEU A 172 22.27 -31.40 -37.81
CA LEU A 172 20.91 -31.93 -37.61
C LEU A 172 20.21 -31.27 -36.42
N GLN A 173 20.93 -31.02 -35.32
CA GLN A 173 20.39 -30.28 -34.18
C GLN A 173 20.00 -28.84 -34.56
N ALA A 174 20.85 -28.15 -35.34
CA ALA A 174 20.53 -26.82 -35.83
C ALA A 174 19.29 -26.82 -36.75
N MET A 175 19.13 -27.81 -37.64
CA MET A 175 17.94 -27.95 -38.49
C MET A 175 16.66 -28.21 -37.67
N ALA A 176 16.74 -29.07 -36.66
CA ALA A 176 15.60 -29.32 -35.76
C ALA A 176 15.25 -28.09 -34.91
N TYR A 177 16.26 -27.30 -34.52
CA TYR A 177 16.06 -26.04 -33.81
C TYR A 177 15.41 -24.97 -34.70
N GLU A 178 15.83 -24.86 -35.96
CA GLU A 178 15.20 -23.98 -36.94
C GLU A 178 13.73 -24.35 -37.16
N ASP A 179 13.43 -25.64 -37.38
CA ASP A 179 12.05 -26.12 -37.52
C ASP A 179 11.20 -25.82 -36.28
N ASN A 180 11.77 -25.94 -35.07
CA ASN A 180 11.12 -25.52 -33.83
C ASN A 180 10.78 -24.03 -33.81
N ILE A 181 11.69 -23.16 -34.29
CA ILE A 181 11.44 -21.71 -34.37
C ILE A 181 10.29 -21.39 -35.32
N TYR A 182 10.09 -22.15 -36.41
CA TYR A 182 8.99 -21.93 -37.35
C TYR A 182 7.66 -22.52 -36.90
N THR A 183 7.69 -23.67 -36.22
CA THR A 183 6.47 -24.44 -35.89
C THR A 183 5.94 -24.14 -34.49
N ARG A 184 6.82 -23.86 -33.53
CA ARG A 184 6.46 -23.63 -32.11
C ARG A 184 6.64 -22.19 -31.68
N LEU A 185 7.61 -21.50 -32.26
CA LEU A 185 7.77 -20.07 -32.08
C LEU A 185 7.21 -19.37 -33.30
N SER A 186 6.94 -18.08 -33.15
CA SER A 186 6.33 -17.27 -34.18
C SER A 186 7.26 -16.98 -35.37
N HIS A 187 8.51 -17.44 -35.35
CA HIS A 187 9.63 -16.98 -36.18
C HIS A 187 9.92 -15.47 -36.16
N TYR A 188 9.01 -14.66 -35.62
CA TYR A 188 9.19 -13.23 -35.38
C TYR A 188 9.86 -12.97 -34.02
N SER A 189 10.77 -12.01 -34.01
CA SER A 189 11.28 -11.36 -32.81
C SER A 189 10.96 -9.86 -32.85
N TYR A 190 10.96 -9.22 -31.68
CA TYR A 190 10.75 -7.79 -31.61
C TYR A 190 11.65 -7.17 -30.56
N GLU A 191 11.94 -5.88 -30.76
CA GLU A 191 12.65 -5.03 -29.82
C GLU A 191 11.76 -3.84 -29.49
N LEU A 192 11.66 -3.49 -28.20
CA LEU A 192 10.90 -2.35 -27.74
C LEU A 192 11.83 -1.41 -26.97
N LYS A 193 12.03 -0.20 -27.50
CA LYS A 193 12.86 0.86 -26.92
C LYS A 193 12.09 2.18 -26.99
N ASP A 194 11.84 2.82 -25.84
CA ASP A 194 11.16 4.12 -25.78
C ASP A 194 9.86 4.23 -26.61
N ASN A 195 8.99 3.22 -26.47
CA ASN A 195 7.73 3.10 -27.23
C ASN A 195 7.92 2.97 -28.76
N GLN A 196 9.14 2.78 -29.23
CA GLN A 196 9.45 2.35 -30.59
C GLN A 196 9.58 0.84 -30.63
N LEU A 197 8.66 0.22 -31.35
CA LEU A 197 8.65 -1.21 -31.61
C LEU A 197 9.34 -1.47 -32.94
N ARG A 198 10.35 -2.34 -32.92
CA ARG A 198 11.00 -2.86 -34.12
C ARG A 198 10.73 -4.36 -34.25
N ILE A 199 10.24 -4.79 -35.40
CA ILE A 199 9.87 -6.19 -35.66
C ILE A 199 10.87 -6.81 -36.63
N PHE A 200 11.26 -8.06 -36.38
CA PHE A 200 12.13 -8.85 -37.23
C PHE A 200 11.54 -10.25 -37.49
N PRO A 201 11.67 -10.80 -38.71
CA PRO A 201 12.05 -10.11 -39.95
C PRO A 201 11.04 -9.02 -40.34
N ALA A 202 11.34 -8.25 -41.41
CA ALA A 202 10.37 -7.27 -41.91
C ALA A 202 9.04 -7.97 -42.24
N PRO A 203 7.89 -7.41 -41.84
CA PRO A 203 6.60 -7.99 -42.18
C PRO A 203 6.51 -8.15 -43.71
N ALA A 204 6.36 -9.39 -44.16
CA ALA A 204 5.87 -9.69 -45.50
C ALA A 204 4.34 -9.72 -45.40
N GLU A 205 3.62 -9.27 -46.43
CA GLU A 205 2.16 -9.42 -46.45
C GLU A 205 1.82 -10.93 -46.43
N ILE A 206 1.47 -11.43 -45.25
CA ILE A 206 0.79 -12.71 -45.09
C ILE A 206 -0.67 -12.33 -44.93
N SER A 207 -1.50 -12.63 -45.93
CA SER A 207 -2.92 -12.25 -46.06
C SER A 207 -3.81 -12.52 -44.85
N ASP A 208 -3.32 -13.31 -43.89
CA ASP A 208 -4.09 -13.87 -42.81
C ASP A 208 -3.90 -13.13 -41.46
N TYR A 209 -2.88 -12.26 -41.32
CA TYR A 209 -2.52 -11.62 -40.04
C TYR A 209 -2.05 -10.16 -40.17
N ASN A 210 -2.99 -9.22 -40.28
CA ASN A 210 -2.64 -7.81 -40.54
C ASN A 210 -2.46 -6.97 -39.28
N HIS A 211 -2.92 -7.44 -38.11
CA HIS A 211 -3.00 -6.63 -36.90
C HIS A 211 -2.09 -7.17 -35.79
N MET A 212 -1.36 -6.27 -35.16
CA MET A 212 -0.70 -6.51 -33.88
C MET A 212 -1.45 -5.80 -32.76
N TRP A 213 -1.36 -6.36 -31.56
CA TRP A 213 -2.03 -5.89 -30.36
C TRP A 213 -1.00 -5.47 -29.32
N VAL A 214 -1.31 -4.40 -28.60
CA VAL A 214 -0.49 -3.82 -27.56
C VAL A 214 -1.35 -3.58 -26.33
N ASP A 215 -0.99 -4.23 -25.24
CA ASP A 215 -1.56 -3.92 -23.93
C ASP A 215 -0.70 -2.83 -23.27
N PHE A 216 -1.36 -1.78 -22.81
CA PHE A 216 -0.71 -0.63 -22.23
C PHE A 216 -1.49 -0.05 -21.06
N SER A 217 -0.80 0.72 -20.23
CA SER A 217 -1.42 1.53 -19.18
C SER A 217 -0.95 2.97 -19.28
N ILE A 218 -1.79 3.88 -18.81
CA ILE A 218 -1.47 5.29 -18.64
C ILE A 218 -1.42 5.51 -17.13
N ILE A 219 -0.30 6.02 -16.62
CA ILE A 219 -0.23 6.38 -15.21
C ILE A 219 -1.06 7.66 -15.03
N PRO A 220 -2.15 7.61 -14.23
CA PRO A 220 -2.91 8.81 -13.89
C PRO A 220 -2.14 9.68 -12.91
N ASP A 221 -2.63 10.89 -12.66
CA ASP A 221 -2.09 11.67 -11.54
C ASP A 221 -2.40 10.95 -10.22
N ALA A 222 -1.54 11.11 -9.21
CA ALA A 222 -1.65 10.44 -7.92
C ALA A 222 -2.93 10.85 -7.15
N TRP A 223 -3.55 11.96 -7.54
CA TRP A 223 -4.72 12.56 -6.89
C TRP A 223 -6.03 12.32 -7.66
N GLU A 224 -5.97 11.66 -8.82
CA GLU A 224 -7.14 11.38 -9.64
C GLU A 224 -7.59 9.93 -9.48
N GLU A 225 -8.88 9.73 -9.22
CA GLU A 225 -9.46 8.41 -9.32
C GLU A 225 -9.52 7.97 -10.78
N THR A 226 -9.10 6.73 -11.03
CA THR A 226 -9.09 6.14 -12.36
C THR A 226 -9.89 4.85 -12.37
N GLY A 227 -10.70 4.65 -13.41
CA GLY A 227 -11.56 3.49 -13.54
C GLY A 227 -12.95 3.70 -12.98
N THR A 228 -13.67 2.61 -12.70
CA THR A 228 -15.08 2.63 -12.27
C THR A 228 -15.25 2.39 -10.76
N THR A 229 -14.15 2.24 -10.03
CA THR A 229 -14.15 1.85 -8.62
C THR A 229 -13.47 2.90 -7.77
N ASP A 230 -14.11 3.27 -6.66
CA ASP A 230 -13.55 4.14 -5.64
C ASP A 230 -12.32 3.46 -5.00
N THR A 231 -11.17 4.12 -5.11
CA THR A 231 -9.88 3.65 -4.57
C THR A 231 -9.57 4.27 -3.19
N GLY A 232 -10.45 5.13 -2.69
CA GLY A 232 -10.32 5.81 -1.41
C GLY A 232 -9.26 6.90 -1.41
N ILE A 233 -8.87 7.46 -2.56
CA ILE A 233 -7.88 8.55 -2.65
C ILE A 233 -8.36 9.80 -1.90
N SER A 234 -9.67 10.04 -1.92
CA SER A 234 -10.32 11.16 -1.22
C SER A 234 -10.56 10.89 0.28
N GLY A 235 -10.17 9.71 0.78
CA GLY A 235 -10.39 9.31 2.16
C GLY A 235 -9.31 9.80 3.14
N ILE A 236 -9.25 9.15 4.31
CA ILE A 236 -8.30 9.50 5.38
C ILE A 236 -6.87 9.39 4.86
N ASN A 237 -6.12 10.50 4.91
CA ASN A 237 -4.71 10.53 4.48
C ASN A 237 -3.74 10.75 5.63
N ASN A 238 -4.21 11.36 6.72
CA ASN A 238 -3.41 11.76 7.87
C ASN A 238 -4.32 12.05 9.07
N MET A 239 -3.73 12.29 10.23
CA MET A 239 -4.39 12.49 11.51
C MET A 239 -5.47 13.59 11.49
N ASN A 240 -5.27 14.67 10.72
CA ASN A 240 -6.22 15.77 10.61
C ASN A 240 -7.54 15.39 9.91
N THR A 241 -7.53 14.32 9.10
CA THR A 241 -8.71 13.85 8.35
C THR A 241 -9.45 12.70 9.05
N LEU A 242 -8.94 12.26 10.21
CA LEU A 242 -9.58 11.21 11.00
C LEU A 242 -10.91 11.70 11.58
N PRO A 243 -11.97 10.89 11.53
CA PRO A 243 -13.28 11.23 12.07
C PRO A 243 -13.33 11.07 13.62
N PHE A 244 -12.36 11.62 14.33
CA PHE A 244 -12.32 11.64 15.80
C PHE A 244 -12.81 12.97 16.35
N ASP A 245 -13.98 12.94 16.97
CA ASP A 245 -14.52 14.05 17.76
C ASP A 245 -14.00 14.02 19.20
N ASN A 246 -14.30 15.10 19.93
CA ASN A 246 -14.01 15.19 21.35
C ASN A 246 -14.83 14.14 22.13
N ILE A 247 -14.16 13.36 22.97
CA ILE A 247 -14.78 12.30 23.78
C ILE A 247 -15.74 12.93 24.81
N PRO A 248 -17.04 12.58 24.79
CA PRO A 248 -17.98 13.06 25.79
C PRO A 248 -17.60 12.60 27.20
N TYR A 249 -17.63 13.52 28.18
CA TYR A 249 -17.23 13.22 29.57
C TYR A 249 -18.03 12.06 30.20
N GLU A 250 -19.28 11.88 29.79
CA GLU A 250 -20.14 10.77 30.22
C GLU A 250 -19.54 9.40 29.90
N ASN A 251 -18.91 9.26 28.72
CA ASN A 251 -18.36 8.01 28.19
C ASN A 251 -16.94 7.71 28.72
N ILE A 252 -16.34 8.62 29.50
CA ILE A 252 -15.01 8.43 30.09
C ILE A 252 -15.10 7.53 31.33
N ASN A 253 -14.20 6.55 31.44
CA ASN A 253 -14.13 5.65 32.59
C ASN A 253 -13.65 6.36 33.89
N ALA A 254 -13.71 5.67 35.02
CA ALA A 254 -13.32 6.24 36.32
C ALA A 254 -11.85 6.70 36.37
N ILE A 255 -10.94 5.99 35.68
CA ILE A 255 -9.51 6.30 35.63
C ILE A 255 -9.28 7.62 34.90
N GLY A 256 -9.85 7.78 33.70
CA GLY A 256 -9.79 9.02 32.93
C GLY A 256 -10.44 10.18 33.68
N LYS A 257 -11.61 9.95 34.31
CA LYS A 257 -12.26 10.95 35.17
C LYS A 257 -11.37 11.38 36.34
N GLN A 258 -10.61 10.46 36.94
CA GLN A 258 -9.67 10.81 38.01
C GLN A 258 -8.49 11.64 37.51
N TRP A 259 -7.95 11.33 36.34
CA TRP A 259 -6.92 12.15 35.69
C TRP A 259 -7.44 13.56 35.40
N ILE A 260 -8.64 13.67 34.80
CA ILE A 260 -9.29 14.96 34.50
C ILE A 260 -9.48 15.79 35.77
N ARG A 261 -9.86 15.18 36.90
CA ARG A 261 -9.98 15.88 38.19
C ARG A 261 -8.63 16.41 38.68
N ARG A 262 -7.57 15.59 38.63
CA ARG A 262 -6.20 16.03 39.00
C ARG A 262 -5.74 17.18 38.11
N PHE A 263 -5.98 17.10 36.81
CA PHE A 263 -5.60 18.13 35.85
C PHE A 263 -6.41 19.42 36.01
N ALA A 264 -7.73 19.31 36.22
CA ALA A 264 -8.59 20.46 36.50
C ALA A 264 -8.19 21.19 37.80
N LEU A 265 -7.73 20.44 38.82
CA LEU A 265 -7.20 21.00 40.05
C LEU A 265 -5.89 21.76 39.78
N ALA A 266 -5.00 21.22 38.95
CA ALA A 266 -3.76 21.92 38.54
C ALA A 266 -4.04 23.21 37.76
N LEU A 267 -5.02 23.22 36.84
CA LEU A 267 -5.48 24.44 36.15
C LEU A 267 -6.09 25.46 37.12
N SER A 268 -6.86 24.98 38.10
CA SER A 268 -7.43 25.85 39.15
C SER A 268 -6.34 26.46 40.04
N LYS A 269 -5.26 25.72 40.32
CA LYS A 269 -4.08 26.26 41.01
C LYS A 269 -3.38 27.34 40.19
N GLU A 270 -3.25 27.16 38.89
CA GLU A 270 -2.62 28.16 38.01
C GLU A 270 -3.42 29.47 37.99
N THR A 271 -4.73 29.39 37.77
CA THR A 271 -5.60 30.58 37.77
C THR A 271 -5.58 31.29 39.13
N LEU A 272 -5.57 30.53 40.24
CA LEU A 272 -5.40 31.09 41.58
C LEU A 272 -4.04 31.76 41.76
N ALA A 273 -2.96 31.17 41.25
CA ALA A 273 -1.62 31.75 41.31
C ALA A 273 -1.55 33.08 40.56
N GLN A 274 -2.14 33.16 39.35
CA GLN A 274 -2.22 34.39 38.57
C GLN A 274 -3.03 35.47 39.29
N ILE A 275 -4.13 35.11 39.95
CA ILE A 275 -4.91 36.05 40.77
C ILE A 275 -4.09 36.55 41.96
N ARG A 276 -3.41 35.65 42.69
CA ARG A 276 -2.55 36.01 43.84
C ARG A 276 -1.36 36.87 43.43
N GLY A 277 -0.80 36.66 42.23
CA GLY A 277 0.27 37.48 41.69
C GLY A 277 -0.13 38.94 41.47
N LYS A 278 -1.41 39.20 41.18
CA LYS A 278 -1.95 40.58 41.08
C LYS A 278 -2.11 41.27 42.43
N PHE A 279 -2.22 40.52 43.53
CA PHE A 279 -2.41 41.02 44.89
C PHE A 279 -1.25 40.61 45.82
N GLN A 280 -0.02 40.69 45.32
CA GLN A 280 1.17 40.13 45.97
C GLN A 280 1.35 40.59 47.42
N THR A 281 1.01 41.85 47.73
CA THR A 281 0.97 42.40 49.09
C THR A 281 -0.45 42.80 49.46
N ILE A 282 -1.01 42.14 50.48
CA ILE A 282 -2.27 42.58 51.10
C ILE A 282 -1.91 43.42 52.33
N PRO A 283 -2.25 44.73 52.36
CA PRO A 283 -2.02 45.56 53.52
C PRO A 283 -2.98 45.16 54.64
N ILE A 284 -2.44 44.84 55.82
CA ILE A 284 -3.19 44.69 57.06
C ILE A 284 -2.75 45.78 58.04
N PRO A 285 -3.54 46.13 59.07
CA PRO A 285 -3.14 47.14 60.04
C PRO A 285 -1.83 46.74 60.76
N GLY A 286 -0.74 47.45 60.46
CA GLY A 286 0.57 47.27 61.10
C GLY A 286 1.52 46.24 60.46
N GLU A 287 1.10 45.51 59.42
CA GLU A 287 1.93 44.51 58.72
C GLU A 287 1.51 44.36 57.24
N SER A 288 2.25 43.60 56.44
CA SER A 288 1.85 43.21 55.09
C SER A 288 2.00 41.71 54.90
N VAL A 289 0.96 41.03 54.40
CA VAL A 289 1.04 39.60 54.04
C VAL A 289 1.49 39.47 52.60
N ASN A 290 2.56 38.71 52.37
CA ASN A 290 2.99 38.32 51.03
C ASN A 290 2.28 37.04 50.58
N LEU A 291 1.63 37.07 49.42
CA LEU A 291 0.98 35.89 48.83
C LEU A 291 1.99 35.01 48.09
N ASN A 292 1.82 33.69 48.18
CA ASN A 292 2.70 32.67 47.59
C ASN A 292 2.45 32.41 46.09
N ALA A 293 2.35 33.47 45.28
CA ALA A 293 1.99 33.38 43.87
C ALA A 293 2.99 32.56 43.03
N ASP A 294 4.28 32.87 43.11
CA ASP A 294 5.32 32.21 42.31
C ASP A 294 5.45 30.71 42.64
N ALA A 295 5.34 30.37 43.93
CA ALA A 295 5.40 28.97 44.38
C ALA A 295 4.21 28.15 43.84
N LEU A 296 2.99 28.71 43.87
CA LEU A 296 1.80 28.05 43.32
C LEU A 296 1.88 27.90 41.79
N LEU A 297 2.41 28.91 41.08
CA LEU A 297 2.55 28.87 39.63
C LEU A 297 3.60 27.84 39.17
N SER A 298 4.69 27.72 39.93
CA SER A 298 5.70 26.68 39.69
C SER A 298 5.10 25.29 39.89
N GLN A 299 4.41 25.06 41.01
CA GLN A 299 3.75 23.78 41.31
C GLN A 299 2.68 23.42 40.29
N SER A 300 1.86 24.38 39.83
CA SER A 300 0.81 24.10 38.86
C SER A 300 1.38 23.67 37.51
N LYS A 301 2.46 24.31 37.03
CA LYS A 301 3.13 23.93 35.78
C LYS A 301 3.76 22.55 35.87
N GLU A 302 4.46 22.27 36.97
CA GLU A 302 5.10 20.97 37.21
C GLU A 302 4.07 19.84 37.29
N GLU A 303 2.95 20.04 38.00
CA GLU A 303 1.86 19.05 38.08
C GLU A 303 1.20 18.82 36.71
N GLN A 304 0.98 19.88 35.92
CA GLN A 304 0.42 19.75 34.57
C GLN A 304 1.34 18.94 33.65
N GLU A 305 2.65 19.23 33.66
CA GLU A 305 3.63 18.54 32.82
C GLU A 305 3.76 17.06 33.22
N LYS A 306 3.86 16.78 34.53
CA LYS A 306 3.87 15.40 35.06
C LYS A 306 2.62 14.62 34.67
N LEU A 307 1.44 15.22 34.75
CA LEU A 307 0.19 14.56 34.38
C LEU A 307 0.12 14.26 32.87
N ARG A 308 0.62 15.18 32.02
CA ARG A 308 0.71 14.99 30.57
C ARG A 308 1.70 13.86 30.23
N GLU A 309 2.86 13.84 30.87
CA GLU A 309 3.86 12.80 30.69
C GLU A 309 3.38 11.44 31.18
N GLU A 310 2.79 11.38 32.39
CA GLU A 310 2.17 10.16 32.96
C GLU A 310 1.17 9.55 31.98
N LEU A 311 0.27 10.36 31.41
CA LEU A 311 -0.74 9.88 30.48
C LEU A 311 -0.12 9.45 29.14
N LYS A 312 0.84 10.21 28.59
CA LYS A 312 1.51 9.85 27.33
C LYS A 312 2.26 8.52 27.44
N THR A 313 3.02 8.33 28.52
CA THR A 313 3.78 7.10 28.75
C THR A 313 2.86 5.89 28.89
N ILE A 314 1.78 6.01 29.68
CA ILE A 314 0.79 4.93 29.82
C ILE A 314 0.15 4.61 28.46
N LEU A 315 -0.19 5.63 27.67
CA LEU A 315 -0.78 5.42 26.35
C LEU A 315 0.21 4.76 25.39
N ASP A 316 1.45 5.23 25.29
CA ASP A 316 2.47 4.62 24.40
C ASP A 316 2.72 3.13 24.71
N GLU A 317 2.67 2.75 25.99
CA GLU A 317 2.73 1.35 26.45
C GLU A 317 1.51 0.49 26.09
N LEU A 318 0.40 1.12 25.71
CA LEU A 318 -0.88 0.51 25.33
C LEU A 318 -1.11 0.57 23.81
N THR A 319 -0.10 0.95 23.02
CA THR A 319 -0.17 0.83 21.56
C THR A 319 -0.32 -0.63 21.15
N TYR A 320 -1.01 -0.90 20.03
CA TYR A 320 -1.28 -2.28 19.61
C TYR A 320 -0.01 -3.10 19.35
N VAL A 321 1.05 -2.44 18.86
CA VAL A 321 2.36 -3.07 18.65
C VAL A 321 2.99 -3.48 19.99
N GLU A 322 2.97 -2.60 20.98
CA GLU A 322 3.54 -2.91 22.31
C GLU A 322 2.71 -3.95 23.06
N LEU A 323 1.38 -3.91 22.95
CA LEU A 323 0.50 -4.96 23.48
C LEU A 323 0.80 -6.32 22.84
N SER A 324 0.98 -6.37 21.52
CA SER A 324 1.32 -7.61 20.81
C SER A 324 2.68 -8.18 21.24
N LYS A 325 3.68 -7.31 21.48
CA LYS A 325 4.98 -7.72 22.03
C LYS A 325 4.86 -8.26 23.45
N LYS A 326 4.12 -7.56 24.32
CA LYS A 326 3.87 -7.99 25.70
C LYS A 326 3.13 -9.33 25.74
N ASP A 327 2.18 -9.56 24.84
CA ASP A 327 1.48 -10.85 24.74
C ASP A 327 2.37 -11.98 24.23
N ALA A 328 3.27 -11.70 23.27
CA ALA A 328 4.28 -12.66 22.82
C ALA A 328 5.22 -13.06 23.98
N GLU A 329 5.75 -12.08 24.72
CA GLU A 329 6.60 -12.31 25.90
C GLU A 329 5.87 -13.12 26.98
N LYS A 330 4.59 -12.80 27.23
CA LYS A 330 3.75 -13.54 28.17
C LYS A 330 3.50 -14.97 27.73
N SER A 331 3.30 -15.21 26.43
CA SER A 331 3.16 -16.55 25.86
C SER A 331 4.44 -17.37 26.07
N ASP A 332 5.60 -16.79 25.81
CA ASP A 332 6.90 -17.45 26.01
C ASP A 332 7.16 -17.77 27.49
N ALA A 333 6.90 -16.82 28.39
CA ALA A 333 6.98 -17.06 29.83
C ALA A 333 6.01 -18.16 30.29
N THR A 334 4.82 -18.23 29.70
CA THR A 334 3.84 -19.28 29.99
C THR A 334 4.33 -20.64 29.51
N ASN A 335 4.92 -20.71 28.31
CA ASN A 335 5.54 -21.94 27.80
C ASN A 335 6.67 -22.44 28.70
N ASP A 336 7.49 -21.53 29.23
CA ASP A 336 8.56 -21.88 30.17
C ASP A 336 8.04 -22.41 31.51
N VAL A 337 6.92 -21.90 31.99
CA VAL A 337 6.21 -22.46 33.14
C VAL A 337 5.63 -23.85 32.80
N GLN A 338 5.01 -24.00 31.63
CA GLN A 338 4.43 -25.28 31.18
C GLN A 338 5.49 -26.37 31.02
N LYS A 339 6.73 -26.06 30.59
CA LYS A 339 7.85 -27.02 30.56
C LYS A 339 8.16 -27.62 31.94
N ARG A 340 7.85 -26.92 33.03
CA ARG A 340 8.05 -27.41 34.41
C ARG A 340 6.89 -28.25 34.92
N VAL A 341 5.75 -28.23 34.23
CA VAL A 341 4.62 -29.10 34.55
C VAL A 341 4.95 -30.48 33.95
N PRO A 342 5.15 -31.53 34.77
CA PRO A 342 5.39 -32.86 34.24
C PRO A 342 4.17 -33.29 33.44
N LEU A 343 4.34 -33.45 32.13
CA LEU A 343 3.34 -34.09 31.29
C LEU A 343 3.25 -35.54 31.73
N ILE A 344 2.19 -35.88 32.46
CA ILE A 344 1.84 -37.28 32.73
C ILE A 344 1.44 -37.85 31.39
N ILE A 345 2.38 -38.54 30.74
CA ILE A 345 2.13 -39.28 29.50
C ILE A 345 1.02 -40.29 29.83
N PHE A 346 -0.21 -40.01 29.39
CA PHE A 346 -1.23 -41.05 29.32
C PHE A 346 -0.89 -41.91 28.11
N GLN A 347 -0.21 -43.02 28.38
CA GLN A 347 -0.03 -44.09 27.41
C GLN A 347 -1.37 -44.83 27.33
N GLY A 348 -2.03 -44.72 26.17
CA GLY A 348 -3.22 -45.46 25.79
C GLY A 348 -3.00 -46.13 24.44
#